data_AF-A0A8H4SNU9-F1
#
_entry.id   AF-A0A8H4SNU9-F1
#
_cell.length_a   1.000
_cell.length_b   1.000
_cell.length_c   1.000
_cell.angle_alpha   90.00
_cell.angle_beta   90.00
_cell.angle_gamma   90.00
#
_symmetry.space_group_name_H-M   'P 1'
#
loop_
_entity.id
_entity.type
_entity.pdbx_description
1 polymer ?
#
loop_
_entity_poly.entity_id
_entity_poly.type
_entity_poly.pdbx_seq_one_letter_code
_entity_poly.pdbx_strand_id
1 'polypeptide(L)'
;MRDTNVMGRFVCHNRACRARGWSSNMIAITIRLFPGQKYNARVYHQRCKFCHWLSRPVLDQSYAERIVYWIRQWNGIRVERPPISRDSKGPHNRQLCEGCKAGHCSQADEDWVAQLDRLTL
;
A
#
# COMPACT_ATOMS: atom_id res chain seq x y z
N MET A 1 -8.51 11.39 3.59
CA MET A 1 -7.46 10.36 3.85
C MET A 1 -7.80 9.14 3.03
N ARG A 2 -6.81 8.41 2.53
CA ARG A 2 -7.05 7.22 1.71
C ARG A 2 -6.01 6.14 1.98
N ASP A 3 -6.47 5.00 2.46
CA ASP A 3 -5.68 3.78 2.55
C ASP A 3 -5.61 3.13 1.17
N THR A 4 -4.46 2.65 0.73
CA THR A 4 -4.30 2.02 -0.59
C THR A 4 -3.04 1.15 -0.55
N ASN A 5 -2.72 0.49 -1.65
CA ASN A 5 -1.48 -0.26 -1.79
C ASN A 5 -0.58 0.30 -2.91
N VAL A 6 0.69 -0.03 -2.79
CA VAL A 6 1.72 0.14 -3.82
C VAL A 6 2.54 -1.15 -3.92
N MET A 7 3.31 -1.26 -4.98
CA MET A 7 4.19 -2.38 -5.27
C MET A 7 5.59 -2.13 -4.70
N GLY A 8 6.31 -3.23 -4.47
CA GLY A 8 7.70 -3.18 -4.10
C GLY A 8 8.18 -4.46 -3.44
N ARG A 9 9.30 -4.35 -2.72
CA ARG A 9 9.91 -5.46 -2.00
C ARG A 9 10.39 -5.03 -0.63
N PHE A 10 10.50 -5.99 0.27
CA PHE A 10 11.07 -5.82 1.60
C PHE A 10 12.47 -6.42 1.66
N VAL A 11 13.34 -5.79 2.43
CA VAL A 11 14.70 -6.26 2.71
C VAL A 11 14.87 -6.46 4.21
N CYS A 12 15.30 -7.65 4.64
CA CYS A 12 15.63 -7.88 6.04
C CYS A 12 17.04 -7.33 6.33
N HIS A 13 17.14 -6.35 7.24
CA HIS A 13 18.44 -5.75 7.61
C HIS A 13 19.13 -6.46 8.79
N ASN A 14 18.49 -7.46 9.39
CA ASN A 14 19.13 -8.30 10.38
C ASN A 14 20.17 -9.21 9.70
N ARG A 15 21.47 -8.93 9.94
CA ARG A 15 22.60 -9.66 9.34
C ARG A 15 22.67 -11.14 9.74
N ALA A 16 22.12 -11.50 10.89
CA ALA A 16 22.03 -12.90 11.33
C ALA A 16 20.84 -13.64 10.69
N CYS A 17 19.97 -12.94 9.96
CA CYS A 17 18.81 -13.56 9.33
C CYS A 17 19.16 -14.12 7.95
N ARG A 18 18.73 -15.36 7.70
CA ARG A 18 18.86 -16.01 6.38
C ARG A 18 17.98 -15.41 5.26
N ALA A 19 17.11 -14.45 5.59
CA ALA A 19 16.17 -13.88 4.63
C ALA A 19 16.87 -12.90 3.68
N ARG A 20 16.82 -13.18 2.37
CA ARG A 20 17.37 -12.27 1.33
C ARG A 20 16.45 -11.10 0.96
N GLY A 21 15.28 -11.00 1.60
CA GLY A 21 14.18 -10.11 1.20
C GLY A 21 13.03 -10.88 0.57
N TRP A 22 11.90 -10.20 0.34
CA TRP A 22 10.72 -10.78 -0.28
C TRP A 22 9.91 -9.70 -1.00
N SER A 23 9.35 -10.03 -2.15
CA SER A 23 8.42 -9.14 -2.85
C SER A 23 7.09 -9.08 -2.09
N SER A 24 6.48 -7.90 -2.07
CA SER A 24 5.10 -7.74 -1.64
C SER A 24 4.36 -6.98 -2.73
N ASN A 25 3.44 -7.67 -3.41
CA ASN A 25 2.53 -7.03 -4.36
C ASN A 25 1.49 -6.15 -3.65
N MET A 26 1.55 -6.04 -2.31
CA MET A 26 0.65 -5.22 -1.53
C MET A 26 1.39 -4.61 -0.34
N ILE A 27 2.06 -3.48 -0.57
CA ILE A 27 2.60 -2.64 0.49
C ILE A 27 1.52 -1.61 0.83
N ALA A 28 0.94 -1.72 2.03
CA ALA A 28 -0.06 -0.78 2.49
C ALA A 28 0.55 0.62 2.63
N ILE A 29 -0.20 1.62 2.19
CA ILE A 29 0.11 3.04 2.40
C ILE A 29 -1.16 3.78 2.78
N THR A 30 -1.00 4.91 3.46
CA THR A 30 -2.08 5.87 3.69
C THR A 30 -1.66 7.24 3.22
N ILE A 31 -2.50 7.85 2.37
CA ILE A 31 -2.28 9.19 1.86
C ILE A 31 -3.24 10.13 2.59
N ARG A 32 -2.71 11.21 3.18
CA ARG A 32 -3.52 12.23 3.84
C ARG A 32 -3.27 13.59 3.20
N LEU A 33 -4.34 14.18 2.69
CA LEU A 33 -4.39 15.59 2.30
C LEU A 33 -4.76 16.44 3.52
N PHE A 34 -4.11 17.58 3.66
CA PHE A 34 -4.32 18.58 4.69
C PHE A 34 -4.74 19.92 4.05
N PRO A 35 -5.32 20.85 4.83
CA PRO A 35 -5.56 22.21 4.37
C PRO A 35 -4.32 22.86 3.76
N GLY A 36 -4.52 23.71 2.74
CA GLY A 36 -3.42 24.36 2.01
C GLY A 36 -2.67 23.43 1.05
N GLN A 37 -3.33 22.37 0.56
CA GLN A 37 -2.79 21.42 -0.43
C GLN A 37 -1.49 20.71 -0.02
N LYS A 38 -1.27 20.57 1.29
CA LYS A 38 -0.16 19.79 1.84
C LYS A 38 -0.59 18.34 1.95
N TYR A 39 0.32 17.40 1.69
CA TYR A 39 0.03 15.98 1.87
C TYR A 39 1.17 15.24 2.55
N ASN A 40 0.85 14.10 3.16
CA ASN A 40 1.83 13.09 3.48
C ASN A 40 1.38 11.72 2.97
N ALA A 41 2.35 10.82 2.83
CA ALA A 41 2.13 9.42 2.50
C ALA A 41 2.83 8.57 3.54
N ARG A 42 2.05 7.88 4.37
CA ARG A 42 2.56 6.91 5.33
C ARG A 42 2.74 5.58 4.62
N VAL A 43 3.96 5.05 4.64
CA VAL A 43 4.26 3.73 4.09
C VAL A 43 4.40 2.74 5.25
N TYR A 44 3.63 1.66 5.22
CA TYR A 44 3.69 0.65 6.27
C TYR A 44 4.80 -0.35 6.02
N HIS A 45 5.42 -0.77 7.11
CA HIS A 45 6.49 -1.75 7.11
C HIS A 45 5.93 -3.18 7.20
N GLN A 46 6.78 -4.17 6.96
CA GLN A 46 6.44 -5.57 7.18
C GLN A 46 7.55 -6.26 7.96
N ARG A 47 7.19 -7.19 8.83
CA ARG A 47 8.15 -7.99 9.60
C ARG A 47 8.65 -9.16 8.77
N CYS A 48 9.94 -9.46 8.90
CA CYS A 48 10.51 -10.65 8.29
C CYS A 48 9.85 -11.91 8.84
N LYS A 49 9.44 -12.82 7.95
CA LYS A 49 8.80 -14.10 8.34
C LYS A 49 9.70 -15.02 9.16
N PHE A 50 11.02 -14.82 9.13
CA PHE A 50 11.99 -15.71 9.78
C PHE A 50 12.49 -15.19 11.12
N CYS A 51 12.76 -13.88 11.23
CA CYS A 51 13.34 -13.29 12.44
C CYS A 51 12.45 -12.21 13.08
N HIS A 52 11.28 -11.93 12.50
CA HIS A 52 10.33 -10.89 12.94
C HIS A 52 10.87 -9.46 13.04
N TRP A 53 12.11 -9.23 12.57
CA TRP A 53 12.71 -7.91 12.46
C TRP A 53 11.90 -7.04 11.51
N LEU A 54 11.76 -5.76 11.86
CA LEU A 54 11.01 -4.80 11.06
C LEU A 54 11.79 -4.46 9.79
N SER A 55 11.18 -4.71 8.62
CA SER A 55 11.76 -4.38 7.33
C SER A 55 11.16 -3.08 6.79
N ARG A 56 12.03 -2.26 6.20
CA ARG A 56 11.63 -1.10 5.41
C ARG A 56 11.46 -1.53 3.94
N PRO A 57 10.36 -1.14 3.27
CA PRO A 57 10.18 -1.46 1.87
C PRO A 57 11.10 -0.64 0.97
N VAL A 58 11.50 -1.27 -0.14
CA VAL A 58 12.02 -0.64 -1.34
C VAL A 58 10.86 -0.54 -2.32
N LEU A 59 10.40 0.67 -2.57
CA LEU A 59 9.25 0.98 -3.41
C LEU A 59 9.67 1.12 -4.88
N ASP A 60 8.74 0.84 -5.80
CA ASP A 60 8.91 1.09 -7.23
C ASP A 60 8.07 2.29 -7.71
N GLN A 61 7.94 2.46 -9.02
CA GLN A 61 7.22 3.57 -9.65
C GLN A 61 5.75 3.66 -9.24
N SER A 62 5.12 2.55 -8.84
CA SER A 62 3.72 2.54 -8.41
C SER A 62 3.47 3.44 -7.19
N TYR A 63 4.49 3.74 -6.39
CA TYR A 63 4.39 4.72 -5.33
C TYR A 63 4.07 6.11 -5.87
N ALA A 64 4.90 6.64 -6.76
CA ALA A 64 4.71 7.98 -7.32
C ALA A 64 3.38 8.06 -8.08
N GLU A 65 3.05 7.05 -8.88
CA GLU A 65 1.79 6.97 -9.63
C GLU A 65 0.57 7.00 -8.71
N ARG A 66 0.58 6.21 -7.62
CA ARG A 66 -0.54 6.17 -6.67
C ARG A 66 -0.71 7.49 -5.92
N ILE A 67 0.39 8.14 -5.54
CA ILE A 67 0.35 9.47 -4.91
C ILE A 67 -0.26 10.50 -5.86
N VAL A 68 0.25 10.56 -7.10
CA VAL A 68 -0.23 11.51 -8.12
C VAL A 68 -1.70 11.28 -8.44
N TYR A 69 -2.12 10.02 -8.58
CA TYR A 69 -3.51 9.64 -8.82
C TYR A 69 -4.45 10.26 -7.77
N TRP A 70 -4.17 10.04 -6.48
CA TRP A 70 -5.02 10.56 -5.41
C TRP A 70 -4.97 12.08 -5.28
N ILE A 71 -3.81 12.70 -5.49
CA ILE A 71 -3.71 14.16 -5.51
C ILE A 71 -4.57 14.74 -6.64
N ARG A 72 -4.50 14.19 -7.86
CA ARG A 72 -5.32 14.63 -8.99
C ARG A 72 -6.81 14.44 -8.71
N GLN A 73 -7.19 13.27 -8.20
CA GLN A 73 -8.57 12.94 -7.86
C GLN A 73 -9.16 13.90 -6.82
N TRP A 74 -8.42 14.24 -5.75
CA TRP A 74 -8.88 15.19 -4.74
C TRP A 74 -8.99 16.63 -5.25
N ASN A 75 -8.30 16.96 -6.35
CA ASN A 75 -8.38 18.26 -7.00
C ASN A 75 -9.36 18.27 -8.20
N GLY A 76 -10.21 17.25 -8.33
CA GLY A 76 -11.23 17.19 -9.39
C GLY A 76 -10.69 16.98 -10.79
N ILE A 77 -9.41 16.59 -10.94
CA ILE A 77 -8.81 16.29 -12.23
C ILE A 77 -9.22 14.87 -12.63
N ARG A 78 -9.87 14.74 -13.79
CA ARG A 78 -10.23 13.43 -14.36
C ARG A 78 -8.96 12.64 -14.65
N VAL A 79 -8.83 11.49 -13.99
CA VAL A 79 -7.73 10.54 -14.19
C VAL A 79 -8.30 9.18 -14.59
N GLU A 80 -7.65 8.52 -15.54
CA GLU A 80 -8.01 7.15 -15.91
C GLU A 80 -7.77 6.20 -14.74
N ARG A 81 -8.62 5.17 -14.64
CA ARG A 81 -8.50 4.16 -13.60
C ARG A 81 -7.24 3.34 -13.86
N PRO A 82 -6.32 3.21 -12.88
CA PRO A 82 -5.16 2.34 -13.04
C PRO A 82 -5.63 0.89 -13.27
N PRO A 83 -4.94 0.13 -14.15
CA PRO A 83 -5.23 -1.29 -14.30
C PRO A 83 -5.10 -2.01 -12.96
N ILE A 84 -5.98 -3.00 -12.74
CA ILE A 84 -5.99 -3.80 -11.52
C ILE A 84 -4.61 -4.47 -11.36
N SER A 85 -4.04 -4.37 -10.16
CA SER A 85 -2.73 -4.97 -9.87
C SER A 85 -2.79 -6.49 -10.06
N ARG A 86 -1.73 -7.03 -10.67
CA ARG A 86 -1.55 -8.46 -10.96
C ARG A 86 -1.85 -9.35 -9.75
N ASP A 87 -2.39 -10.53 -10.06
CA ASP A 87 -2.71 -11.58 -9.10
C ASP A 87 -1.60 -11.77 -8.06
N SER A 88 -2.00 -11.79 -6.78
CA SER A 88 -1.08 -12.15 -5.71
C SER A 88 -0.72 -13.62 -5.82
N LYS A 89 0.56 -13.97 -5.71
CA LYS A 89 1.03 -15.37 -5.68
C LYS A 89 0.73 -16.10 -4.35
N GLY A 90 -0.16 -15.56 -3.53
CA GLY A 90 -0.52 -16.13 -2.22
C GLY A 90 -1.24 -15.13 -1.31
N PRO A 91 -1.75 -15.59 -0.15
CA PRO A 91 -2.47 -14.74 0.78
C PRO A 91 -1.55 -13.71 1.43
N HIS A 92 -2.04 -12.47 1.58
CA HIS A 92 -1.33 -11.45 2.32
C HIS A 92 -1.21 -11.83 3.81
N ASN A 93 0.02 -11.91 4.32
CA ASN A 93 0.25 -12.24 5.72
C ASN A 93 0.00 -11.02 6.64
N ARG A 94 -1.24 -10.91 7.12
CA ARG A 94 -1.72 -9.84 8.00
C ARG A 94 -0.92 -9.73 9.31
N GLN A 95 -0.44 -10.85 9.85
CA GLN A 95 0.29 -10.88 11.12
C GLN A 95 1.69 -10.23 11.02
N LEU A 96 2.26 -10.20 9.82
CA LEU A 96 3.56 -9.58 9.57
C LEU A 96 3.44 -8.13 9.08
N CYS A 97 2.28 -7.75 8.55
CA CYS A 97 2.02 -6.43 7.97
C CYS A 97 1.68 -5.38 9.04
N GLU A 98 2.47 -4.31 9.14
CA GLU A 98 2.18 -3.22 10.09
C GLU A 98 0.97 -2.39 9.66
N GLY A 99 0.62 -2.40 8.37
CA GLY A 99 -0.62 -1.80 7.87
C GLY A 99 -1.86 -2.54 8.38
N CYS A 100 -1.87 -3.88 8.30
CA CYS A 100 -2.96 -4.68 8.84
C CYS A 100 -3.11 -4.51 10.36
N LYS A 101 -1.99 -4.49 11.09
CA LYS A 101 -1.99 -4.28 12.54
C LYS A 101 -2.54 -2.91 12.92
N ALA A 102 -2.30 -1.91 12.08
CA ALA A 102 -2.80 -0.55 12.28
C ALA A 102 -4.22 -0.35 11.70
N GLY A 103 -4.85 -1.38 11.11
CA GLY A 103 -6.19 -1.26 10.50
C GLY A 103 -6.23 -0.53 9.15
N HIS A 104 -5.07 -0.29 8.52
CA HIS A 104 -4.92 0.54 7.30
C HIS A 104 -4.54 -0.27 6.05
N CYS A 105 -4.68 -1.60 6.11
CA CYS A 105 -4.48 -2.46 4.96
C CYS A 105 -5.82 -3.10 4.59
N SER A 106 -6.42 -2.63 3.51
CA SER A 106 -7.48 -3.35 2.81
C SER A 106 -6.87 -4.64 2.27
N GLN A 107 -7.38 -5.78 2.75
CA GLN A 107 -6.95 -7.09 2.27
C GLN A 107 -7.58 -7.28 0.90
N ALA A 108 -6.81 -7.00 -0.15
CA ALA A 108 -7.31 -6.94 -1.51
C ALA A 108 -8.42 -5.88 -1.71
N ASP A 109 -8.47 -5.43 -2.94
CA ASP A 109 -9.36 -4.41 -3.44
C ASP A 109 -10.72 -5.05 -3.79
N GLU A 110 -11.24 -5.99 -2.98
CA GLU A 110 -12.56 -6.61 -3.27
C GLU A 110 -13.73 -5.65 -3.01
N ASP A 111 -13.52 -4.55 -2.28
CA ASP A 111 -14.60 -3.63 -1.86
C ASP A 111 -14.44 -2.17 -2.34
N TRP A 112 -13.62 -1.90 -3.35
CA TRP A 112 -13.52 -0.54 -3.93
C TRP A 112 -14.55 -0.29 -5.02
N VAL A 113 -15.10 -1.38 -5.57
CA VAL A 113 -16.16 -1.37 -6.58
C VAL A 113 -17.53 -1.24 -5.90
N ALA A 114 -17.79 -1.98 -4.81
CA ALA A 114 -19.12 -2.07 -4.23
C ALA A 114 -19.62 -0.82 -3.48
N GLN A 115 -18.72 0.03 -2.96
CA GLN A 115 -19.11 1.21 -2.17
C GLN A 115 -19.22 2.51 -2.96
N LEU A 116 -18.55 2.62 -4.13
CA LEU A 116 -18.65 3.83 -4.97
C LEU A 116 -19.89 3.82 -5.87
N ASP A 117 -20.35 2.65 -6.31
CA ASP A 117 -21.62 2.51 -7.04
C ASP A 117 -22.86 2.85 -6.19
N ARG A 118 -22.72 2.89 -4.85
CA ARG A 118 -23.81 3.24 -3.92
C ARG A 118 -23.91 4.74 -3.60
N LEU A 119 -22.95 5.55 -4.02
CA LEU A 119 -22.91 7.00 -3.75
C LEU A 119 -23.12 7.85 -5.02
N THR A 120 -23.42 7.20 -6.14
CA THR A 120 -23.76 7.82 -7.43
C THR A 120 -25.21 7.53 -7.85
N LEU A 121 -26.09 7.23 -6.90
CA LEU A 121 -27.56 7.19 -7.07
C LEU A 121 -28.20 8.25 -6.17
#